data_AF-A0A3M1U4F8-F1
#
_entry.id   AF-A0A3M1U4F8-F1
#
_cell.length_a   1.000
_cell.length_b   1.000
_cell.length_c   1.000
_cell.angle_alpha   90.00
_cell.angle_beta   90.00
_cell.angle_gamma   90.00
#
_symmetry.space_group_name_H-M   'P 1'
#
loop_
_entity.id
_entity.type
_entity.pdbx_description
1 polymer ?
#
loop_
_entity_poly.entity_id
_entity_poly.type
_entity_poly.pdbx_seq_one_letter_code
_entity_poly.pdbx_strand_id
1 'polypeptide(L)'
;DKNKRQKNPENNPENNPSVLTKAEGNLRVWAPGGAVPGLAEQHDNRALMIQAVQFWLLFGGVGARTRRGFGVLRWKDFEVDWDGIRSLLKSKGKEHPMSVLQGSKLLIGDPRQNAMEAWAASLKPYADFRKGNLPGAERRPHQGMASHSQWPEADVRRQHKNAQPRTHRNLPPDRDPVPRAALGLPMTIHFGKGKRTDDGTLEYGDGGRYPSPVITRPIWKDGKWLPCILVLRTPPPSPDQIHWKDDSRRGRFDLDCSRWPARWWGRGDWHHEEDTATKAFVRYLMDLANWREL
;
A
#
# COMPACT_ATOMS: atom_id res chain seq x y z
N ASP A 1 35.79 -34.63 8.31
CA ASP A 1 34.54 -34.88 7.55
C ASP A 1 33.30 -34.61 8.36
N LYS A 2 32.49 -33.62 7.94
CA LYS A 2 31.03 -33.53 8.14
C LYS A 2 30.44 -32.29 7.46
N ASN A 3 29.61 -32.55 6.46
CA ASN A 3 28.49 -31.76 5.93
C ASN A 3 28.73 -30.33 5.40
N LYS A 4 29.26 -30.25 4.18
CA LYS A 4 28.89 -29.18 3.23
C LYS A 4 27.43 -29.39 2.80
N ARG A 5 26.52 -28.49 3.22
CA ARG A 5 25.18 -28.38 2.61
C ARG A 5 25.36 -27.99 1.14
N GLN A 6 25.16 -28.95 0.24
CA GLN A 6 25.01 -28.70 -1.19
C GLN A 6 23.82 -27.75 -1.38
N LYS A 7 24.07 -26.59 -2.01
CA LYS A 7 23.01 -25.71 -2.49
C LYS A 7 22.29 -26.45 -3.61
N ASN A 8 21.02 -26.78 -3.40
CA ASN A 8 20.17 -27.39 -4.42
C ASN A 8 20.01 -26.39 -5.59
N PRO A 9 20.41 -26.74 -6.84
CA PRO A 9 20.37 -25.82 -7.99
C PRO A 9 18.96 -25.53 -8.53
N GLU A 10 17.91 -26.04 -7.89
CA GLU A 10 16.51 -25.88 -8.35
C GLU A 10 15.83 -24.56 -7.95
N ASN A 11 16.50 -23.66 -7.23
CA ASN A 11 15.96 -22.34 -6.86
C ASN A 11 16.36 -21.24 -7.87
N ASN A 12 16.33 -21.53 -9.17
CA ASN A 12 16.32 -20.47 -10.17
C ASN A 12 14.86 -19.96 -10.33
N PRO A 13 14.53 -18.71 -9.94
CA PRO A 13 13.16 -18.18 -10.04
C PRO A 13 12.60 -18.15 -11.46
N GLU A 14 13.44 -18.32 -12.49
CA GLU A 14 13.01 -18.41 -13.88
C GLU A 14 12.32 -19.74 -14.24
N ASN A 15 12.51 -20.80 -13.45
CA ASN A 15 12.02 -22.15 -13.74
C ASN A 15 10.77 -22.57 -12.94
N ASN A 16 10.09 -21.64 -12.27
CA ASN A 16 8.84 -21.97 -11.56
C ASN A 16 7.62 -21.78 -12.49
N PRO A 17 6.99 -22.88 -12.99
CA PRO A 17 5.89 -22.81 -13.97
C PRO A 17 4.56 -22.27 -13.40
N SER A 18 4.52 -21.85 -12.14
CA SER A 18 3.30 -21.38 -11.46
C SER A 18 2.95 -19.90 -11.69
N VAL A 19 3.78 -19.13 -12.41
CA VAL A 19 3.47 -17.75 -12.81
C VAL A 19 3.29 -17.70 -14.32
N LEU A 20 2.04 -17.77 -14.79
CA LEU A 20 1.69 -17.49 -16.18
C LEU A 20 2.03 -16.03 -16.51
N THR A 21 3.18 -15.81 -17.13
CA THR A 21 3.66 -14.50 -17.58
C THR A 21 3.20 -14.14 -19.00
N LYS A 22 2.56 -15.08 -19.71
CA LYS A 22 2.10 -14.90 -21.10
C LYS A 22 0.74 -15.57 -21.32
N ALA A 23 -0.31 -14.85 -20.99
CA ALA A 23 -1.65 -15.11 -21.51
C ALA A 23 -2.07 -13.90 -22.35
N GLU A 24 -2.53 -14.14 -23.57
CA GLU A 24 -3.00 -13.11 -24.48
C GLU A 24 -4.47 -13.35 -24.79
N GLY A 25 -5.23 -12.28 -24.96
CA GLY A 25 -6.65 -12.36 -25.22
C GLY A 25 -7.26 -11.01 -25.57
N ASN A 26 -8.54 -11.06 -25.93
CA ASN A 26 -9.31 -9.87 -26.30
C ASN A 26 -10.19 -9.43 -25.12
N LEU A 27 -10.09 -8.16 -24.73
CA LEU A 27 -11.01 -7.55 -23.78
C LEU A 27 -12.19 -6.95 -24.55
N ARG A 28 -13.39 -7.51 -24.37
CA ARG A 28 -14.63 -6.92 -24.88
C ARG A 28 -15.28 -6.12 -23.76
N VAL A 29 -15.48 -4.82 -23.98
CA VAL A 29 -16.16 -3.95 -23.01
C VAL A 29 -17.53 -3.60 -23.58
N TRP A 30 -18.57 -3.93 -22.82
CA TRP A 30 -19.95 -3.57 -23.14
C TRP A 30 -20.32 -2.31 -22.37
N ALA A 31 -20.80 -1.29 -23.08
CA ALA A 31 -21.48 -0.16 -22.48
C ALA A 31 -22.95 -0.19 -22.91
N PRO A 32 -23.91 -0.12 -21.97
CA PRO A 32 -25.31 0.04 -22.35
C PRO A 32 -25.45 1.37 -23.10
N GLY A 33 -25.99 1.34 -24.32
CA GLY A 33 -26.16 2.51 -25.19
C GLY A 33 -27.21 3.52 -24.71
N GLY A 34 -27.64 3.44 -23.45
CA GLY A 34 -28.57 4.39 -22.85
C GLY A 34 -27.80 5.53 -22.20
N ALA A 35 -28.25 6.76 -22.42
CA ALA A 35 -27.86 7.91 -21.61
C ALA A 35 -27.97 7.54 -20.13
N VAL A 36 -26.85 7.55 -19.39
CA VAL A 36 -26.91 7.48 -17.92
C VAL A 36 -27.56 8.81 -17.48
N PRO A 37 -28.73 8.79 -16.81
CA PRO A 37 -29.39 10.02 -16.39
C PRO A 37 -28.44 10.84 -15.52
N GLY A 38 -28.15 12.09 -15.94
CA GLY A 38 -27.21 12.99 -15.26
C GLY A 38 -25.78 13.05 -15.82
N LEU A 39 -25.41 12.20 -16.78
CA LEU A 39 -24.13 12.27 -17.52
C LEU A 39 -24.29 12.70 -18.99
N ALA A 40 -25.54 12.87 -19.42
CA ALA A 40 -25.94 12.77 -20.83
C ALA A 40 -25.80 14.05 -21.68
N GLU A 41 -25.26 15.17 -21.17
CA GLU A 41 -25.28 16.42 -21.95
C GLU A 41 -23.94 17.09 -22.25
N GLN A 42 -22.79 16.62 -21.73
CA GLN A 42 -21.56 17.43 -21.80
C GLN A 42 -20.30 16.74 -22.33
N HIS A 43 -20.25 15.41 -22.46
CA HIS A 43 -19.04 14.70 -22.88
C HIS A 43 -19.30 13.49 -23.78
N ASP A 44 -18.37 13.19 -24.69
CA ASP A 44 -18.35 11.95 -25.46
C ASP A 44 -18.17 10.76 -24.49
N ASN A 45 -19.28 10.09 -24.17
CA ASN A 45 -19.33 8.93 -23.27
C ASN A 45 -18.36 7.81 -23.70
N ARG A 46 -18.09 7.68 -25.01
CA ARG A 46 -17.15 6.69 -25.53
C ARG A 46 -15.71 7.06 -25.19
N ALA A 47 -15.35 8.33 -25.31
CA ALA A 47 -14.01 8.81 -24.94
C ALA A 47 -13.75 8.64 -23.44
N LEU A 48 -14.71 8.98 -22.59
CA LEU A 48 -14.61 8.77 -21.13
C LEU A 48 -14.48 7.28 -20.78
N MET A 49 -15.23 6.41 -21.45
CA MET A 49 -15.15 4.97 -21.26
C MET A 49 -13.77 4.43 -21.65
N ILE A 50 -13.25 4.82 -22.81
CA ILE A 50 -11.90 4.42 -23.25
C ILE A 50 -10.86 4.88 -22.24
N GLN A 51 -10.95 6.13 -21.79
CA GLN A 51 -10.04 6.68 -20.78
C GLN A 51 -10.13 5.90 -19.46
N ALA A 52 -11.34 5.57 -18.99
CA ALA A 52 -11.54 4.78 -17.77
C ALA A 52 -10.92 3.37 -17.92
N VAL A 53 -11.07 2.73 -19.08
CA VAL A 53 -10.45 1.42 -19.37
C VAL A 53 -8.93 1.54 -19.41
N GLN A 54 -8.37 2.59 -20.02
CA GLN A 54 -6.92 2.84 -20.02
C GLN A 54 -6.37 3.00 -18.60
N PHE A 55 -7.03 3.80 -17.75
CA PHE A 55 -6.64 3.94 -16.35
C PHE A 55 -6.81 2.64 -15.55
N TRP A 56 -7.87 1.87 -15.81
CA TRP A 56 -8.06 0.56 -15.19
C TRP A 56 -6.98 -0.44 -15.64
N LEU A 57 -6.54 -0.40 -16.90
CA LEU A 57 -5.42 -1.22 -17.38
C LEU A 57 -4.09 -0.78 -16.76
N LEU A 58 -3.90 0.53 -16.55
CA LEU A 58 -2.69 1.11 -15.96
C LEU A 58 -2.59 0.92 -14.45
N PHE A 59 -3.71 0.94 -13.71
CA PHE A 59 -3.70 0.94 -12.23
C PHE A 59 -4.61 -0.11 -11.59
N GLY A 60 -5.44 -0.79 -12.38
CA GLY A 60 -6.27 -1.92 -11.95
C GLY A 60 -5.67 -3.27 -12.35
N GLY A 61 -6.56 -4.24 -12.58
CA GLY A 61 -6.22 -5.61 -12.92
C GLY A 61 -7.39 -6.56 -12.66
N VAL A 62 -7.20 -7.85 -12.95
CA VAL A 62 -8.21 -8.90 -12.77
C VAL A 62 -7.88 -9.82 -11.60
N GLY A 63 -8.90 -10.36 -10.93
CA GLY A 63 -8.73 -11.31 -9.84
C GLY A 63 -8.34 -10.69 -8.49
N ALA A 64 -7.66 -11.47 -7.66
CA ALA A 64 -7.34 -11.08 -6.28
C ALA A 64 -6.02 -10.30 -6.17
N ARG A 65 -5.94 -9.40 -5.19
CA ARG A 65 -4.71 -8.64 -4.84
C ARG A 65 -4.19 -7.72 -5.96
N THR A 66 -5.07 -7.17 -6.78
CA THR A 66 -4.73 -6.24 -7.88
C THR A 66 -3.95 -5.00 -7.42
N ARG A 67 -4.25 -4.48 -6.22
CA ARG A 67 -3.47 -3.39 -5.59
C ARG A 67 -2.03 -3.76 -5.20
N ARG A 68 -1.68 -5.04 -5.27
CA ARG A 68 -0.32 -5.57 -5.05
C ARG A 68 0.29 -6.11 -6.34
N GLY A 69 -0.23 -5.73 -7.50
CA GLY A 69 0.36 -6.03 -8.81
C GLY A 69 -0.03 -7.39 -9.39
N PHE A 70 -0.97 -8.10 -8.78
CA PHE A 70 -1.50 -9.35 -9.35
C PHE A 70 -2.55 -9.05 -10.44
N GLY A 71 -2.62 -9.92 -11.44
CA GLY A 71 -3.60 -9.81 -12.53
C GLY A 71 -3.45 -8.56 -13.38
N VAL A 72 -2.23 -8.04 -13.46
CA VAL A 72 -1.88 -6.89 -14.30
C VAL A 72 -2.04 -7.27 -15.77
N LEU A 73 -2.76 -6.42 -16.50
CA LEU A 73 -2.95 -6.52 -17.94
C LEU A 73 -2.14 -5.44 -18.64
N ARG A 74 -1.66 -5.76 -19.84
CA ARG A 74 -1.08 -4.80 -20.78
C ARG A 74 -1.90 -4.83 -22.06
N TRP A 75 -2.27 -3.66 -22.55
CA TRP A 75 -2.77 -3.50 -23.90
C TRP A 75 -1.58 -3.26 -24.83
N LYS A 76 -1.38 -4.17 -25.80
CA LYS A 76 -0.20 -4.19 -26.68
C LYS A 76 -0.04 -2.91 -27.50
N ASP A 77 -1.14 -2.41 -28.05
CA ASP A 77 -1.19 -1.24 -28.95
C ASP A 77 -1.48 0.07 -28.22
N PHE A 78 -1.48 0.06 -26.88
CA PHE A 78 -1.69 1.24 -26.07
C PHE A 78 -0.35 1.79 -25.61
N GLU A 79 -0.07 3.03 -26.01
CA GLU A 79 1.03 3.81 -25.47
C GLU A 79 0.58 4.58 -24.25
N VAL A 80 1.42 4.55 -23.21
CA VAL A 80 1.15 5.29 -21.98
C VAL A 80 1.42 6.76 -22.20
N ASP A 81 0.37 7.57 -22.15
CA ASP A 81 0.45 9.03 -22.17
C ASP A 81 0.86 9.56 -20.78
N TRP A 82 2.17 9.71 -20.56
CA TRP A 82 2.69 10.23 -19.30
C TRP A 82 2.30 11.68 -19.04
N ASP A 83 2.19 12.52 -20.07
CA ASP A 83 1.88 13.94 -19.90
C ASP A 83 0.42 14.14 -19.53
N GLY A 84 -0.49 13.41 -20.16
CA GLY A 84 -1.90 13.37 -19.78
C GLY A 84 -2.12 12.85 -18.36
N ILE A 85 -1.42 11.76 -17.99
CA ILE A 85 -1.46 11.23 -16.61
C ILE A 85 -0.94 12.29 -15.63
N ARG A 86 0.23 12.87 -15.90
CA ARG A 86 0.82 13.93 -15.04
C ARG A 86 -0.13 15.11 -14.88
N SER A 87 -0.75 15.58 -15.97
CA SER A 87 -1.71 16.67 -15.96
C SER A 87 -2.92 16.34 -15.06
N LEU A 88 -3.48 15.13 -15.20
CA LEU A 88 -4.58 14.66 -14.36
C LEU A 88 -4.19 14.58 -12.88
N LEU A 89 -3.02 14.02 -12.58
CA LEU A 89 -2.54 13.85 -11.20
C LEU A 89 -2.25 15.18 -10.51
N LYS A 90 -1.74 16.18 -11.25
CA LYS A 90 -1.49 17.54 -10.71
C LYS A 90 -2.76 18.36 -10.51
N SER A 91 -3.86 18.02 -11.21
CA SER A 91 -5.12 18.73 -11.05
C SER A 91 -5.65 18.62 -9.62
N LYS A 92 -6.03 19.76 -9.02
CA LYS A 92 -6.74 19.78 -7.73
C LYS A 92 -8.19 19.38 -7.98
N GLY A 93 -8.49 18.09 -7.85
CA GLY A 93 -9.87 17.62 -7.82
C GLY A 93 -10.58 18.10 -6.55
N LYS A 94 -11.92 18.14 -6.57
CA LYS A 94 -12.75 18.35 -5.38
C LYS A 94 -12.43 17.31 -4.31
N GLU A 95 -12.70 17.63 -3.04
CA GLU A 95 -12.74 16.63 -1.98
C GLU A 95 -13.79 15.58 -2.31
N HIS A 96 -13.47 14.33 -2.00
CA HIS A 96 -14.31 13.20 -2.36
C HIS A 96 -14.27 12.16 -1.23
N PRO A 97 -15.42 11.57 -0.83
CA PRO A 97 -15.48 10.60 0.26
C PRO A 97 -14.84 9.24 -0.08
N MET A 98 -14.39 9.06 -1.32
CA MET A 98 -13.74 7.85 -1.83
C MET A 98 -12.38 8.18 -2.44
N SER A 99 -11.54 7.15 -2.65
CA SER A 99 -10.29 7.28 -3.40
C SER A 99 -10.51 7.87 -4.79
N VAL A 100 -9.69 8.84 -5.16
CA VAL A 100 -9.73 9.49 -6.48
C VAL A 100 -8.34 9.57 -7.10
N LEU A 101 -8.26 9.57 -8.43
CA LEU A 101 -7.00 9.68 -9.16
C LEU A 101 -6.43 11.10 -9.12
N GLN A 102 -7.28 12.13 -9.25
CA GLN A 102 -6.85 13.53 -9.19
C GLN A 102 -6.18 13.83 -7.85
N GLY A 103 -5.01 14.48 -7.89
CA GLY A 103 -4.19 14.76 -6.71
C GLY A 103 -3.45 13.55 -6.14
N SER A 104 -3.49 12.38 -6.80
CA SER A 104 -2.69 11.21 -6.41
C SER A 104 -1.23 11.37 -6.81
N LYS A 105 -0.36 10.58 -6.18
CA LYS A 105 1.08 10.58 -6.46
C LYS A 105 1.45 9.32 -7.19
N LEU A 106 1.99 9.45 -8.41
CA LEU A 106 2.56 8.34 -9.16
C LEU A 106 4.08 8.42 -9.08
N LEU A 107 4.69 7.38 -8.54
CA LEU A 107 6.12 7.28 -8.36
C LEU A 107 6.66 6.16 -9.24
N ILE A 108 7.77 6.44 -9.92
CA ILE A 108 8.42 5.55 -10.87
C ILE A 108 9.86 5.31 -10.41
N GLY A 109 10.25 4.04 -10.34
CA GLY A 109 11.63 3.65 -10.05
C GLY A 109 12.40 3.30 -11.33
N ASP A 110 13.65 2.90 -11.17
CA ASP A 110 14.52 2.59 -12.30
C ASP A 110 14.01 1.41 -13.14
N PRO A 111 14.16 1.47 -14.49
CA PRO A 111 13.80 0.39 -15.39
C PRO A 111 14.41 -0.96 -15.00
N ARG A 112 13.64 -2.02 -15.20
CA ARG A 112 14.04 -3.42 -14.96
C ARG A 112 13.97 -4.24 -16.23
N GLN A 113 14.63 -5.41 -16.21
CA GLN A 113 14.76 -6.25 -17.39
C GLN A 113 13.44 -6.93 -17.74
N ASN A 114 12.66 -7.32 -16.73
CA ASN A 114 11.39 -8.02 -16.91
C ASN A 114 10.31 -7.50 -15.94
N ALA A 115 9.06 -7.88 -16.22
CA ALA A 115 7.89 -7.46 -15.44
C ALA A 115 7.96 -7.92 -13.98
N MET A 116 8.53 -9.09 -13.72
CA MET A 116 8.63 -9.67 -12.36
C MET A 116 9.61 -8.88 -11.49
N GLU A 117 10.75 -8.48 -12.04
CA GLU A 117 11.70 -7.59 -11.37
C GLU A 117 11.10 -6.22 -11.10
N ALA A 118 10.43 -5.61 -12.09
CA ALA A 118 9.74 -4.33 -11.90
C ALA A 118 8.63 -4.44 -10.84
N TRP A 119 7.87 -5.53 -10.85
CA TRP A 119 6.87 -5.78 -9.83
C TRP A 119 7.50 -5.92 -8.43
N ALA A 120 8.51 -6.76 -8.28
CA ALA A 120 9.21 -6.98 -7.01
C ALA A 120 9.84 -5.68 -6.48
N ALA A 121 10.44 -4.88 -7.37
CA ALA A 121 10.98 -3.57 -7.04
C ALA A 121 9.91 -2.58 -6.57
N SER A 122 8.69 -2.62 -7.15
CA SER A 122 7.57 -1.79 -6.69
C SER A 122 6.96 -2.25 -5.35
N LEU A 123 6.98 -3.55 -5.07
CA LEU A 123 6.38 -4.14 -3.88
C LEU A 123 7.27 -3.98 -2.64
N LYS A 124 8.59 -4.11 -2.80
CA LYS A 124 9.56 -4.12 -1.70
C LYS A 124 9.49 -2.87 -0.81
N PRO A 125 9.53 -1.63 -1.34
CA PRO A 125 9.48 -0.42 -0.51
C PRO A 125 8.21 -0.36 0.34
N TYR A 126 7.06 -0.72 -0.25
CA TYR A 126 5.81 -0.74 0.49
C TYR A 126 5.78 -1.81 1.59
N ALA A 127 6.35 -2.98 1.32
CA ALA A 127 6.49 -4.04 2.33
C ALA A 127 7.45 -3.62 3.48
N ASP A 128 8.58 -2.99 3.16
CA ASP A 128 9.56 -2.52 4.13
C ASP A 128 8.98 -1.41 5.01
N PHE A 129 8.27 -0.45 4.41
CA PHE A 129 7.56 0.60 5.12
C PHE A 129 6.53 0.03 6.11
N ARG A 130 5.67 -0.89 5.67
CA ARG A 130 4.67 -1.54 6.55
C ARG A 130 5.27 -2.37 7.68
N LYS A 131 6.48 -2.92 7.49
CA LYS A 131 7.22 -3.65 8.53
C LYS A 131 7.95 -2.72 9.51
N GLY A 132 8.14 -1.47 9.11
CA GLY A 132 8.95 -0.47 9.80
C GLY A 132 10.44 -0.77 9.68
N ASN A 133 10.88 -1.21 8.51
CA ASN A 133 12.28 -1.40 8.17
C ASN A 133 12.73 -0.22 7.31
N LEU A 134 12.69 0.99 7.87
CA LEU A 134 13.10 2.21 7.17
C LEU A 134 14.55 2.58 7.55
N PRO A 135 15.34 3.15 6.63
CA PRO A 135 16.68 3.65 6.95
C PRO A 135 16.67 4.54 8.20
N GLY A 136 17.57 4.29 9.14
CA GLY A 136 17.66 5.06 10.41
C GLY A 136 16.60 4.74 11.47
N ALA A 137 15.54 4.03 11.11
CA ALA A 137 14.52 3.48 12.02
C ALA A 137 14.48 1.94 11.94
N GLU A 138 15.58 1.35 11.50
CA GLU A 138 15.72 -0.08 11.34
C GLU A 138 15.45 -0.80 12.64
N ARG A 139 14.89 -1.99 12.49
CA ARG A 139 14.76 -2.98 13.53
C ARG A 139 16.13 -3.29 14.13
N ARG A 140 16.51 -2.59 15.21
CA ARG A 140 17.76 -2.86 15.93
C ARG A 140 17.65 -4.25 16.58
N PRO A 141 18.50 -5.22 16.22
CA PRO A 141 18.62 -6.45 16.98
C PRO A 141 19.43 -6.12 18.25
N HIS A 142 18.83 -6.29 19.42
CA HIS A 142 19.57 -6.23 20.67
C HIS A 142 19.75 -7.67 21.18
N GLN A 143 21.00 -8.12 21.28
CA GLN A 143 21.45 -9.33 22.01
C GLN A 143 20.39 -10.45 22.15
N GLY A 144 20.06 -11.12 21.05
CA GLY A 144 19.14 -12.28 21.08
C GLY A 144 17.65 -11.99 21.27
N MET A 145 17.23 -10.72 21.42
CA MET A 145 15.83 -10.32 21.39
C MET A 145 15.33 -10.09 19.95
N ALA A 146 14.15 -10.63 19.65
CA ALA A 146 13.46 -10.37 18.39
C ALA A 146 13.21 -8.88 18.22
N SER A 147 13.70 -8.31 17.13
CA SER A 147 13.60 -6.88 16.91
C SER A 147 12.13 -6.41 16.80
N HIS A 148 11.79 -5.40 17.61
CA HIS A 148 10.44 -4.85 17.74
C HIS A 148 10.13 -3.83 16.63
N SER A 149 8.86 -3.77 16.22
CA SER A 149 8.43 -2.79 15.22
C SER A 149 8.34 -1.39 15.84
N GLN A 150 8.81 -0.37 15.11
CA GLN A 150 8.62 1.05 15.50
C GLN A 150 7.18 1.51 15.38
N TRP A 151 6.31 0.71 14.76
CA TRP A 151 4.90 0.98 14.67
C TRP A 151 4.20 0.79 16.04
N PRO A 152 3.31 1.71 16.44
CA PRO A 152 2.75 1.75 17.80
C PRO A 152 1.64 0.75 18.09
N GLU A 153 0.98 0.21 17.07
CA GLU A 153 -0.28 -0.52 17.22
C GLU A 153 -0.14 -1.74 18.16
N ALA A 154 1.04 -2.36 18.16
CA ALA A 154 1.33 -3.46 19.05
C ALA A 154 1.44 -3.01 20.52
N ASP A 155 2.02 -1.83 20.77
CA ASP A 155 2.11 -1.27 22.11
C ASP A 155 0.76 -0.70 22.58
N VAL A 156 -0.04 -0.13 21.68
CA VAL A 156 -1.45 0.24 21.96
C VAL A 156 -2.22 -0.97 22.48
N ARG A 157 -2.16 -2.10 21.74
CA ARG A 157 -2.83 -3.33 22.16
C ARG A 157 -2.33 -3.84 23.52
N ARG A 158 -1.04 -3.71 23.81
CA ARG A 158 -0.44 -4.13 25.09
C ARG A 158 -0.94 -3.28 26.25
N GLN A 159 -0.92 -1.96 26.11
CA GLN A 159 -1.38 -1.03 27.14
C GLN A 159 -2.81 -1.36 27.57
N HIS A 160 -3.71 -1.59 26.62
CA HIS A 160 -5.11 -1.94 26.88
C HIS A 160 -5.31 -3.35 27.47
N LYS A 161 -4.34 -4.25 27.29
CA LYS A 161 -4.28 -5.56 27.97
C LYS A 161 -3.58 -5.48 29.33
N ASN A 162 -3.38 -4.27 29.89
CA ASN A 162 -2.61 -4.02 31.11
C ASN A 162 -1.18 -4.61 31.06
N ALA A 163 -0.61 -4.74 29.87
CA ALA A 163 0.77 -5.16 29.65
C ALA A 163 1.64 -3.92 29.38
N GLN A 164 2.89 -3.95 29.86
CA GLN A 164 3.80 -2.83 29.64
C GLN A 164 4.17 -2.70 28.14
N PRO A 165 4.05 -1.49 27.54
CA PRO A 165 4.59 -1.20 26.23
C PRO A 165 6.08 -1.57 26.16
N ARG A 166 6.50 -2.21 25.07
CA ARG A 166 7.90 -2.69 24.96
C ARG A 166 8.81 -1.64 24.33
N THR A 167 8.27 -0.86 23.41
CA THR A 167 9.04 0.06 22.56
C THR A 167 8.67 1.51 22.82
N HIS A 168 7.38 1.78 22.97
CA HIS A 168 6.85 3.14 23.10
C HIS A 168 6.44 3.43 24.54
N ARG A 169 7.43 3.75 25.39
CA ARG A 169 7.16 4.31 26.73
C ARG A 169 6.45 5.66 26.52
N ASN A 170 5.25 5.81 27.08
CA ASN A 170 4.40 7.01 26.96
C ASN A 170 3.71 7.15 25.59
N LEU A 171 2.85 6.19 25.25
CA LEU A 171 1.83 6.40 24.22
C LEU A 171 1.03 7.69 24.53
N PRO A 172 0.54 8.41 23.51
CA PRO A 172 -0.20 9.65 23.73
C PRO A 172 -1.38 9.35 24.68
N PRO A 173 -1.57 10.14 25.74
CA PRO A 173 -2.64 9.87 26.70
C PRO A 173 -4.03 10.16 26.12
N ASP A 174 -4.09 11.00 25.07
CA ASP A 174 -5.28 11.51 24.43
C ASP A 174 -5.84 10.59 23.35
N ARG A 175 -5.04 9.67 22.78
CA ARG A 175 -5.43 8.82 21.66
C ARG A 175 -4.55 7.59 21.48
N ASP A 176 -5.13 6.56 20.86
CA ASP A 176 -4.49 5.30 20.54
C ASP A 176 -3.98 5.28 19.09
N PRO A 177 -2.70 5.56 18.85
CA PRO A 177 -2.13 5.69 17.51
C PRO A 177 -2.14 4.37 16.71
N VAL A 178 -2.81 4.35 15.56
CA VAL A 178 -2.86 3.22 14.61
C VAL A 178 -2.60 3.62 13.15
N PRO A 179 -1.50 4.33 12.86
CA PRO A 179 -1.23 4.95 11.56
C PRO A 179 -1.26 3.97 10.37
N ARG A 180 -0.93 2.68 10.54
CA ARG A 180 -0.99 1.72 9.43
C ARG A 180 -2.41 1.41 8.97
N ALA A 181 -3.45 1.73 9.75
CA ALA A 181 -4.84 1.60 9.32
C ALA A 181 -5.12 2.41 8.04
N ALA A 182 -4.50 3.59 7.91
CA ALA A 182 -4.60 4.43 6.70
C ALA A 182 -3.98 3.78 5.45
N LEU A 183 -3.16 2.73 5.60
CA LEU A 183 -2.54 2.00 4.49
C LEU A 183 -3.37 0.79 4.04
N GLY A 184 -4.52 0.54 4.67
CA GLY A 184 -5.42 -0.56 4.34
C GLY A 184 -5.67 -1.51 5.52
N LEU A 185 -6.92 -1.97 5.62
CA LEU A 185 -7.43 -2.93 6.58
C LEU A 185 -8.11 -4.11 5.84
N PRO A 186 -8.31 -5.29 6.48
CA PRO A 186 -7.87 -5.64 7.81
C PRO A 186 -6.34 -5.80 7.91
N MET A 187 -5.82 -5.66 9.12
CA MET A 187 -4.40 -5.87 9.41
C MET A 187 -4.24 -6.68 10.70
N THR A 188 -3.63 -7.86 10.58
CA THR A 188 -3.28 -8.70 11.73
C THR A 188 -1.90 -8.31 12.27
N ILE A 189 -1.83 -8.15 13.59
CA ILE A 189 -0.62 -7.87 14.34
C ILE A 189 -0.29 -9.13 15.13
N HIS A 190 0.84 -9.74 14.76
CA HIS A 190 1.33 -10.93 15.44
C HIS A 190 2.14 -10.56 16.68
N PHE A 191 1.76 -11.09 17.83
CA PHE A 191 2.56 -10.99 19.05
C PHE A 191 3.39 -12.27 19.17
N GLY A 192 4.70 -12.15 19.41
CA GLY A 192 5.63 -13.28 19.36
C GLY A 192 5.25 -14.48 20.24
N LYS A 193 5.92 -15.62 20.02
CA LYS A 193 5.57 -16.93 20.60
C LYS A 193 5.53 -16.93 22.15
N GLY A 194 4.33 -17.13 22.70
CA GLY A 194 4.02 -17.50 24.08
C GLY A 194 2.65 -18.21 24.11
N LYS A 195 2.33 -19.00 25.14
CA LYS A 195 1.08 -19.80 25.26
C LYS A 195 -0.18 -18.91 25.42
N ARG A 196 -0.55 -18.20 24.36
CA ARG A 196 -1.87 -17.66 23.98
C ARG A 196 -1.61 -16.74 22.78
N THR A 197 -2.29 -17.02 21.68
CA THR A 197 -2.29 -16.20 20.46
C THR A 197 -2.94 -14.86 20.78
N ASP A 198 -2.15 -13.92 21.28
CA ASP A 198 -2.60 -12.55 21.57
C ASP A 198 -2.73 -11.67 20.32
N ASP A 199 -2.56 -12.28 19.13
CA ASP A 199 -2.76 -11.69 17.81
C ASP A 199 -4.02 -10.84 17.80
N GLY A 200 -3.89 -9.62 17.27
CA GLY A 200 -4.99 -8.68 17.16
C GLY A 200 -5.17 -8.31 15.71
N THR A 201 -6.40 -8.34 15.21
CA THR A 201 -6.73 -7.82 13.89
C THR A 201 -7.43 -6.47 14.02
N LEU A 202 -6.87 -5.45 13.39
CA LEU A 202 -7.56 -4.19 13.13
C LEU A 202 -8.45 -4.35 11.90
N GLU A 203 -9.70 -3.93 11.99
CA GLU A 203 -10.73 -4.01 10.95
C GLU A 203 -11.40 -2.64 10.73
N TYR A 204 -12.06 -2.49 9.58
CA TYR A 204 -12.79 -1.27 9.23
C TYR A 204 -14.29 -1.49 9.44
N GLY A 205 -14.93 -0.70 10.31
CA GLY A 205 -16.29 -0.93 10.74
C GLY A 205 -16.48 -2.36 11.28
N ASP A 206 -17.63 -2.96 11.01
CA ASP A 206 -18.03 -4.26 11.57
C ASP A 206 -17.47 -5.43 10.75
N GLY A 207 -16.14 -5.57 10.71
CA GLY A 207 -15.45 -6.62 9.93
C GLY A 207 -15.25 -6.28 8.46
N GLY A 208 -15.44 -5.00 8.10
CA GLY A 208 -15.24 -4.48 6.76
C GLY A 208 -13.78 -4.34 6.36
N ARG A 209 -13.60 -4.04 5.08
CA ARG A 209 -12.29 -3.82 4.44
C ARG A 209 -12.14 -2.35 4.11
N TYR A 210 -11.07 -1.73 4.60
CA TYR A 210 -10.59 -0.46 4.08
C TYR A 210 -9.55 -0.72 2.99
N PRO A 211 -9.84 -0.41 1.72
CA PRO A 211 -8.89 -0.59 0.63
C PRO A 211 -7.55 0.11 0.87
N SER A 212 -6.45 -0.55 0.49
CA SER A 212 -5.15 0.13 0.49
C SER A 212 -5.16 1.28 -0.53
N PRO A 213 -4.74 2.50 -0.17
CA PRO A 213 -4.59 3.58 -1.14
C PRO A 213 -3.35 3.40 -2.03
N VAL A 214 -2.48 2.44 -1.70
CA VAL A 214 -1.24 2.18 -2.44
C VAL A 214 -1.45 1.04 -3.43
N ILE A 215 -1.13 1.30 -4.70
CA ILE A 215 -1.13 0.35 -5.80
C ILE A 215 0.32 0.18 -6.28
N THR A 216 0.85 -1.04 -6.18
CA THR A 216 2.21 -1.39 -6.64
C THR A 216 2.12 -2.27 -7.86
N ARG A 217 2.80 -1.93 -8.96
CA ARG A 217 2.80 -2.78 -10.17
C ARG A 217 3.90 -2.42 -11.15
N PRO A 218 4.19 -3.32 -12.11
CA PRO A 218 4.98 -2.98 -13.29
C PRO A 218 4.12 -2.26 -14.35
N ILE A 219 4.72 -1.35 -15.09
CA ILE A 219 4.17 -0.73 -16.30
C ILE A 219 5.19 -0.89 -17.44
N TRP A 220 4.72 -1.25 -18.63
CA TRP A 220 5.56 -1.29 -19.83
C TRP A 220 5.52 0.05 -20.54
N LYS A 221 6.69 0.62 -20.85
CA LYS A 221 6.82 1.84 -21.65
C LYS A 221 8.14 1.81 -22.42
N ASP A 222 8.11 2.18 -23.70
CA ASP A 222 9.29 2.37 -24.56
C ASP A 222 10.30 1.21 -24.50
N GLY A 223 9.80 -0.02 -24.58
CA GLY A 223 10.65 -1.22 -24.56
C GLY A 223 11.15 -1.62 -23.15
N LYS A 224 10.71 -0.95 -22.09
CA LYS A 224 11.22 -1.14 -20.72
C LYS A 224 10.09 -1.43 -19.73
N TRP A 225 10.41 -2.23 -18.71
CA TRP A 225 9.54 -2.43 -17.56
C TRP A 225 9.88 -1.45 -16.44
N LEU A 226 8.93 -0.59 -16.11
CA LEU A 226 9.07 0.39 -15.05
C LEU A 226 8.35 -0.11 -13.78
N PRO A 227 9.03 -0.12 -12.63
CA PRO A 227 8.37 -0.33 -11.36
C PRO A 227 7.59 0.94 -10.99
N CYS A 228 6.30 0.80 -10.68
CA CYS A 228 5.41 1.92 -10.41
C CYS A 228 4.65 1.75 -9.09
N ILE A 229 4.55 2.84 -8.35
CA ILE A 229 3.76 2.94 -7.13
C ILE A 229 2.81 4.14 -7.27
N LEU A 230 1.51 3.88 -7.32
CA LEU A 230 0.48 4.91 -7.24
C LEU A 230 -0.05 4.99 -5.81
N VAL A 231 0.02 6.17 -5.21
CA VAL A 231 -0.58 6.48 -3.91
C VAL A 231 -1.81 7.35 -4.16
N LEU A 232 -2.98 6.72 -4.04
CA LEU A 232 -4.27 7.36 -4.28
C LEU A 232 -4.58 8.41 -3.22
N ARG A 233 -5.11 9.55 -3.65
CA ARG A 233 -5.72 10.53 -2.74
C ARG A 233 -6.97 9.91 -2.14
N THR A 234 -6.89 9.56 -0.86
CA THR A 234 -7.96 8.87 -0.12
C THR A 234 -8.08 9.49 1.27
N PRO A 235 -9.28 9.90 1.72
CA PRO A 235 -9.50 10.29 3.11
C PRO A 235 -9.15 9.13 4.03
N PRO A 236 -8.38 9.33 5.12
CA PRO A 236 -8.12 8.25 6.07
C PRO A 236 -9.42 7.80 6.75
N PRO A 237 -9.51 6.54 7.23
CA PRO A 237 -10.61 6.11 8.08
C PRO A 237 -10.71 7.01 9.32
N SER A 238 -11.93 7.38 9.67
CA SER A 238 -12.21 8.07 10.93
C SER A 238 -11.97 7.13 12.12
N PRO A 239 -11.63 7.64 13.31
CA PRO A 239 -11.37 6.81 14.49
C PRO A 239 -12.50 5.83 14.86
N ASP A 240 -13.75 6.28 14.70
CA ASP A 240 -14.96 5.50 14.95
C ASP A 240 -15.18 4.36 13.93
N GLN A 241 -14.39 4.32 12.85
CA GLN A 241 -14.44 3.29 11.82
C GLN A 241 -13.34 2.24 11.97
N ILE A 242 -12.47 2.35 12.97
CA ILE A 242 -11.38 1.40 13.18
C ILE A 242 -11.64 0.64 14.48
N HIS A 243 -11.55 -0.68 14.43
CA HIS A 243 -11.80 -1.52 15.61
C HIS A 243 -10.87 -2.73 15.67
N TRP A 244 -10.68 -3.27 16.88
CA TRP A 244 -10.09 -4.59 17.06
C TRP A 244 -11.16 -5.68 16.92
N LYS A 245 -10.93 -6.68 16.08
CA LYS A 245 -11.88 -7.77 15.79
C LYS A 245 -12.45 -8.46 17.04
N ASP A 246 -11.60 -8.75 18.02
CA ASP A 246 -11.97 -9.56 19.18
C ASP A 246 -12.56 -8.75 20.35
N ASP A 247 -12.77 -7.44 20.17
CA ASP A 247 -13.33 -6.59 21.23
C ASP A 247 -14.85 -6.45 21.09
N SER A 248 -15.57 -7.09 22.03
CA SER A 248 -17.01 -6.94 22.21
C SER A 248 -17.42 -5.56 22.75
N ARG A 249 -16.46 -4.71 23.13
CA ARG A 249 -16.68 -3.38 23.70
C ARG A 249 -16.27 -2.29 22.71
N ARG A 250 -17.14 -2.00 21.74
CA ARG A 250 -17.02 -0.78 20.91
C ARG A 250 -16.92 0.43 21.85
N GLY A 251 -15.95 1.33 21.61
CA GLY A 251 -15.76 2.56 22.39
C GLY A 251 -14.69 2.52 23.49
N ARG A 252 -13.92 1.43 23.64
CA ARG A 252 -12.80 1.37 24.60
C ARG A 252 -11.48 1.95 24.09
N PHE A 253 -11.37 2.15 22.80
CA PHE A 253 -10.17 2.64 22.13
C PHE A 253 -10.51 3.91 21.35
N ASP A 254 -9.65 4.90 21.41
CA ASP A 254 -9.71 6.09 20.56
C ASP A 254 -8.66 5.98 19.46
N LEU A 255 -8.92 5.06 18.52
CA LEU A 255 -7.94 4.64 17.51
C LEU A 255 -7.72 5.72 16.45
N ASP A 256 -6.55 6.35 16.42
CA ASP A 256 -6.26 7.44 15.47
C ASP A 256 -5.21 7.02 14.42
N CYS A 257 -5.56 7.12 13.14
CA CYS A 257 -4.65 6.89 12.03
C CYS A 257 -4.28 8.14 11.22
N SER A 258 -4.79 9.31 11.63
CA SER A 258 -4.64 10.57 10.92
C SER A 258 -3.23 11.15 10.98
N ARG A 259 -2.44 10.78 11.99
CA ARG A 259 -1.12 11.34 12.23
C ARG A 259 0.01 10.31 12.16
N TRP A 260 1.12 10.77 11.62
CA TRP A 260 2.37 10.05 11.55
C TRP A 260 3.06 10.17 12.91
N PRO A 261 3.53 9.07 13.47
CA PRO A 261 4.09 9.13 14.79
C PRO A 261 5.58 9.51 14.77
N ALA A 262 5.89 10.73 14.35
CA ALA A 262 7.24 11.21 14.10
C ALA A 262 8.22 10.86 15.24
N ARG A 263 7.82 11.05 16.50
CA ARG A 263 8.66 10.77 17.68
C ARG A 263 9.16 9.33 17.84
N TRP A 264 8.58 8.35 17.14
CA TRP A 264 9.00 6.93 17.17
C TRP A 264 9.91 6.54 16.01
N TRP A 265 10.05 7.42 15.03
CA TRP A 265 10.97 7.26 13.92
C TRP A 265 12.16 8.19 14.21
N GLY A 266 13.39 7.72 13.96
CA GLY A 266 14.60 8.48 14.30
C GLY A 266 14.61 9.88 13.66
N ARG A 267 15.45 10.78 14.19
CA ARG A 267 15.56 12.16 13.66
C ARG A 267 15.91 12.14 12.18
N GLY A 268 15.06 12.72 11.35
CA GLY A 268 15.30 12.97 9.94
C GLY A 268 14.19 13.85 9.36
N ASP A 269 14.55 14.74 8.45
CA ASP A 269 13.64 15.78 7.94
C ASP A 269 12.61 15.26 6.91
N TRP A 270 12.61 13.95 6.66
CA TRP A 270 11.75 13.30 5.66
C TRP A 270 10.31 13.02 6.16
N HIS A 271 9.97 13.36 7.41
CA HIS A 271 8.61 13.17 7.94
C HIS A 271 8.23 14.24 8.95
N HIS A 272 6.93 14.51 9.09
CA HIS A 272 6.39 15.43 10.09
C HIS A 272 5.25 14.79 10.88
N GLU A 273 4.99 15.30 12.09
CA GLU A 273 3.92 14.79 12.96
C GLU A 273 2.51 15.00 12.38
N GLU A 274 2.35 15.98 11.51
CA GLU A 274 1.10 16.26 10.79
C GLU A 274 0.90 15.40 9.54
N ASP A 275 1.93 14.63 9.12
CA ASP A 275 1.79 13.74 7.98
C ASP A 275 0.80 12.61 8.30
N THR A 276 0.09 12.13 7.30
CA THR A 276 -0.57 10.82 7.38
C THR A 276 0.46 9.73 7.07
N ALA A 277 0.17 8.46 7.39
CA ALA A 277 1.02 7.34 6.96
C ALA A 277 1.20 7.27 5.44
N THR A 278 0.22 7.72 4.65
CA THR A 278 0.33 7.80 3.19
C THR A 278 1.28 8.91 2.73
N LYS A 279 1.24 10.10 3.35
CA LYS A 279 2.19 11.19 3.06
C LYS A 279 3.62 10.78 3.44
N ALA A 280 3.82 10.22 4.63
CA ALA A 280 5.11 9.71 5.07
C ALA A 280 5.66 8.61 4.13
N PHE A 281 4.78 7.77 3.57
CA PHE A 281 5.19 6.77 2.58
C PHE A 281 5.69 7.40 1.27
N VAL A 282 5.02 8.44 0.76
CA VAL A 282 5.47 9.16 -0.44
C VAL A 282 6.86 9.78 -0.20
N ARG A 283 7.06 10.44 0.96
CA ARG A 283 8.35 11.02 1.32
C ARG A 283 9.45 9.97 1.46
N TYR A 284 9.17 8.86 2.14
CA TYR A 284 10.09 7.72 2.18
C TYR A 284 10.52 7.28 0.77
N LEU A 285 9.58 7.17 -0.16
CA LEU A 285 9.90 6.77 -1.53
C LEU A 285 10.82 7.78 -2.23
N MET A 286 10.52 9.06 -2.12
CA MET A 286 11.27 10.14 -2.79
C MET A 286 12.64 10.36 -2.15
N ASP A 287 12.69 10.51 -0.83
CA ASP A 287 13.87 11.00 -0.11
C ASP A 287 14.84 9.87 0.26
N LEU A 288 14.32 8.66 0.51
CA LEU A 288 15.12 7.55 1.02
C LEU A 288 15.25 6.39 0.04
N ALA A 289 14.23 6.14 -0.79
CA ALA A 289 14.27 5.07 -1.79
C ALA A 289 14.61 5.57 -3.21
N ASN A 290 14.84 6.87 -3.38
CA ASN A 290 15.23 7.51 -4.65
C ASN A 290 14.24 7.26 -5.82
N TRP A 291 12.94 7.24 -5.52
CA TRP A 291 11.89 7.17 -6.53
C TRP A 291 11.56 8.55 -7.07
N ARG A 292 11.20 8.62 -8.36
CA ARG A 292 10.84 9.88 -9.01
C ARG A 292 9.33 10.00 -9.08
N GLU A 293 8.79 11.12 -8.62
CA GLU A 293 7.39 11.45 -8.93
C GLU A 293 7.28 11.75 -10.43
N LEU A 294 6.26 11.19 -11.09
CA LEU A 294 5.97 11.50 -12.48
C LEU A 294 5.54 12.96 -12.64
#